data_AF-A0A8C2RIE1-F1
#
_entry.id   AF-A0A8C2RIE1-F1
#
_cell.length_a   1.000
_cell.length_b   1.000
_cell.length_c   1.000
_cell.angle_alpha   90.00
_cell.angle_beta   90.00
_cell.angle_gamma   90.00
#
_symmetry.space_group_name_H-M   'P 1'
#
loop_
_entity.id
_entity.type
_entity.pdbx_description
1 polymer ?
#
loop_
_entity_poly.entity_id
_entity_poly.type
_entity_poly.pdbx_seq_one_letter_code
_entity_poly.pdbx_strand_id
1 'polypeptide(L)'
;MQRLVSEGGERSCPPRGAHWAPCRWAPPPGPEPGGGAPGPSPYRTPTSPAPELLPASLNWQPPSSCPWPDTPHACPSRPWLMEQPENLQRNWLREFYQVVHAHRPHFLALHCQEFGGKNYEASMSHVDKFVKELLSSDAMKEYSRARVYLDENYKSQEQFTALGSFYFLHESLKNIYQFDFKAKKFKKVTGKEIYSDTLESTPMLEKEKFPQDYFPECKWSRKGFLRTRWCLADCAFDLVNIHLFHDASNLVAWETSPSVYSGIRHKALGYVLDRIVDHRFEKASYFVFGDFNFRLDSKSVVETLCTKATMQTVRAADTNEVVKLIFRESDNDRKVMLQLEKKLFDYFNQEVFRDDNGTALLEFDKELSVFKDRLHELDISFPPSYPYSEDCSQGRQYMNTRCPAWCDRVLMSPSAKELVLRSESEEKVVTYDHIGPNVCMGDHKPVFLAFRIAPGAGKPHARVPKCCVVQ
;
A
#
# COMPACT_ATOMS: atom_id res chain seq x y z
N MET A 1 -8.42 31.75 35.52
CA MET A 1 -8.37 33.19 35.86
C MET A 1 -7.03 33.72 35.33
N GLN A 2 -6.97 34.31 34.12
CA GLN A 2 -7.09 35.77 33.81
C GLN A 2 -6.12 36.62 34.66
N ARG A 3 -5.31 37.58 34.17
CA ARG A 3 -5.06 38.32 32.90
C ARG A 3 -3.67 38.98 33.06
N LEU A 4 -2.80 39.01 32.03
CA LEU A 4 -2.40 40.19 31.22
C LEU A 4 -2.14 41.49 31.99
N VAL A 5 -0.97 42.13 31.75
CA VAL A 5 -0.79 43.49 31.20
C VAL A 5 0.68 43.69 30.77
N SER A 6 0.80 44.43 29.67
CA SER A 6 1.95 44.84 28.85
C SER A 6 2.44 46.27 29.16
N GLU A 7 3.71 46.57 28.89
CA GLU A 7 4.32 47.87 28.48
C GLU A 7 5.75 47.51 27.98
N GLY A 8 6.36 48.00 26.89
CA GLY A 8 6.20 49.20 26.08
C GLY A 8 7.52 50.00 26.14
N GLY A 9 8.40 49.94 25.12
CA GLY A 9 9.62 50.77 25.07
C GLY A 9 10.57 50.47 23.91
N GLU A 10 10.69 51.43 22.99
CA GLU A 10 11.31 51.38 21.67
C GLU A 10 12.81 51.78 21.62
N ARG A 11 13.47 51.29 20.54
CA ARG A 11 14.59 51.87 19.75
C ARG A 11 16.03 51.91 20.31
N SER A 12 16.93 51.15 19.65
CA SER A 12 18.00 51.70 18.79
C SER A 12 18.87 50.59 18.16
N CYS A 13 19.18 50.75 16.87
CA CYS A 13 20.17 50.01 16.06
C CYS A 13 21.09 51.03 15.38
N PRO A 14 22.18 50.65 14.68
CA PRO A 14 23.19 49.62 14.90
C PRO A 14 24.63 50.23 14.76
N PRO A 15 25.70 49.42 14.64
CA PRO A 15 26.32 49.36 13.31
C PRO A 15 26.94 48.01 12.87
N ARG A 16 26.95 47.81 11.55
CA ARG A 16 28.01 47.29 10.62
C ARG A 16 28.98 46.24 11.21
N GLY A 17 29.15 45.03 10.66
CA GLY A 17 29.22 44.63 9.26
C GLY A 17 30.63 44.10 8.97
N ALA A 18 30.79 42.83 8.58
CA ALA A 18 31.92 42.34 7.77
C ALA A 18 31.75 40.85 7.39
N HIS A 19 31.53 40.63 6.09
CA HIS A 19 32.12 39.62 5.22
C HIS A 19 32.13 38.12 5.62
N TRP A 20 31.21 37.39 4.97
CA TRP A 20 31.37 35.98 4.62
C TRP A 20 32.23 35.87 3.34
N ALA A 21 33.31 35.08 3.40
CA ALA A 21 34.11 34.68 2.25
C ALA A 21 33.65 33.30 1.74
N PRO A 22 33.49 33.09 0.42
CA PRO A 22 33.27 31.76 -0.15
C PRO A 22 34.59 31.18 -0.68
N CYS A 23 35.00 30.01 -0.19
CA CYS A 23 36.07 29.23 -0.81
C CYS A 23 35.51 28.32 -1.91
N ARG A 24 36.06 28.44 -3.13
CA ARG A 24 35.99 27.43 -4.19
C ARG A 24 37.36 27.30 -4.88
N TRP A 25 37.56 26.12 -5.47
CA TRP A 25 38.62 25.68 -6.42
C TRP A 25 39.95 25.28 -5.75
N ALA A 26 40.61 24.15 -6.08
CA ALA A 26 40.58 23.26 -7.25
C ALA A 26 41.16 21.86 -6.91
N PRO A 27 40.93 20.81 -7.73
CA PRO A 27 41.60 19.50 -7.66
C PRO A 27 42.83 19.44 -8.60
N PRO A 28 43.74 18.48 -8.42
CA PRO A 28 44.43 17.88 -9.58
C PRO A 28 44.77 16.37 -9.38
N PRO A 29 45.40 15.68 -10.35
CA PRO A 29 45.02 15.49 -11.75
C PRO A 29 44.99 13.99 -12.15
N GLY A 30 44.44 13.69 -13.32
CA GLY A 30 44.53 12.38 -14.00
C GLY A 30 45.76 12.25 -14.94
N PRO A 31 45.79 11.23 -15.83
CA PRO A 31 46.81 10.17 -15.90
C PRO A 31 47.70 10.24 -17.16
N GLU A 32 48.75 9.39 -17.27
CA GLU A 32 49.57 9.14 -18.50
C GLU A 32 50.56 7.94 -18.29
N PRO A 33 51.21 7.34 -19.35
CA PRO A 33 50.79 6.04 -19.93
C PRO A 33 51.92 5.00 -20.22
N GLY A 34 51.58 3.89 -20.89
CA GLY A 34 52.51 2.98 -21.62
C GLY A 34 52.81 1.64 -20.93
N GLY A 35 52.98 0.48 -21.57
CA GLY A 35 53.04 0.04 -22.97
C GLY A 35 53.69 -1.36 -23.02
N GLY A 36 53.41 -2.17 -24.05
CA GLY A 36 54.31 -3.25 -24.52
C GLY A 36 53.91 -4.72 -24.27
N ALA A 37 53.54 -5.42 -25.36
CA ALA A 37 53.55 -6.89 -25.52
C ALA A 37 54.95 -7.38 -26.04
N PRO A 38 55.27 -8.70 -26.22
CA PRO A 38 54.68 -9.59 -27.26
C PRO A 38 54.55 -11.12 -26.91
N GLY A 39 53.87 -11.89 -27.80
CA GLY A 39 53.44 -13.33 -27.72
C GLY A 39 54.51 -14.43 -27.96
N PRO A 40 54.23 -15.63 -28.56
CA PRO A 40 53.02 -16.09 -29.29
C PRO A 40 52.56 -17.60 -29.17
N SER A 41 51.34 -17.88 -29.71
CA SER A 41 50.87 -19.08 -30.50
C SER A 41 50.54 -20.46 -29.84
N PRO A 42 49.80 -21.39 -30.51
CA PRO A 42 48.38 -21.33 -30.97
C PRO A 42 47.57 -22.61 -30.62
N TYR A 43 46.22 -22.59 -30.67
CA TYR A 43 45.37 -23.68 -31.20
C TYR A 43 43.95 -23.16 -31.51
N ARG A 44 43.40 -23.64 -32.64
CA ARG A 44 42.18 -23.18 -33.35
C ARG A 44 40.91 -23.94 -32.91
N THR A 45 39.84 -23.17 -32.62
CA THR A 45 38.39 -23.25 -33.02
C THR A 45 37.63 -24.59 -33.09
N PRO A 46 36.29 -24.67 -32.82
CA PRO A 46 35.27 -23.76 -33.40
C PRO A 46 34.01 -23.35 -32.57
N THR A 47 33.69 -22.06 -32.71
CA THR A 47 32.39 -21.37 -32.94
C THR A 47 31.04 -21.97 -32.52
N SER A 48 30.30 -21.19 -31.71
CA SER A 48 28.84 -20.95 -31.80
C SER A 48 28.50 -19.58 -31.17
N PRO A 49 27.42 -18.89 -31.60
CA PRO A 49 27.36 -17.42 -31.62
C PRO A 49 26.90 -16.78 -30.30
N ALA A 50 27.45 -15.59 -30.05
CA ALA A 50 27.07 -14.70 -28.96
C ALA A 50 25.73 -13.97 -29.25
N PRO A 51 24.97 -13.56 -28.22
CA PRO A 51 23.70 -12.87 -28.39
C PRO A 51 23.91 -11.42 -28.87
N GLU A 52 23.09 -10.99 -29.82
CA GLU A 52 23.05 -9.63 -30.35
C GLU A 52 22.71 -8.60 -29.25
N LEU A 53 23.55 -7.58 -29.17
CA LEU A 53 23.35 -6.36 -28.41
C LEU A 53 22.26 -5.51 -29.09
N LEU A 54 21.17 -5.26 -28.39
CA LEU A 54 20.16 -4.27 -28.77
C LEU A 54 20.80 -2.86 -28.79
N PRO A 55 20.52 -2.02 -29.81
CA PRO A 55 21.05 -0.66 -29.82
C PRO A 55 20.35 0.21 -28.78
N ALA A 56 21.17 0.96 -28.05
CA ALA A 56 20.76 2.02 -27.15
C ALA A 56 20.12 3.20 -27.92
N SER A 57 19.19 3.87 -27.24
CA SER A 57 18.72 5.25 -27.47
C SER A 57 18.04 5.57 -28.81
N LEU A 58 16.70 5.48 -28.83
CA LEU A 58 15.90 6.49 -29.52
C LEU A 58 15.41 7.51 -28.49
N ASN A 59 15.91 8.74 -28.61
CA ASN A 59 15.42 9.90 -27.89
C ASN A 59 13.94 10.14 -28.24
N TRP A 60 13.04 9.83 -27.31
CA TRP A 60 11.67 10.32 -27.36
C TRP A 60 11.62 11.74 -26.79
N GLN A 61 11.46 12.74 -27.65
CA GLN A 61 11.13 14.11 -27.22
C GLN A 61 9.61 14.20 -27.03
N PRO A 62 9.09 14.70 -25.89
CA PRO A 62 7.67 14.97 -25.75
C PRO A 62 7.30 16.18 -26.63
N PRO A 63 6.14 16.15 -27.31
CA PRO A 63 5.70 17.30 -28.08
C PRO A 63 5.45 18.50 -27.15
N SER A 64 5.92 19.66 -27.62
CA SER A 64 5.76 20.98 -27.05
C SER A 64 4.28 21.33 -26.83
N SER A 65 3.96 21.71 -25.59
CA SER A 65 2.92 22.67 -25.19
C SER A 65 1.65 22.76 -26.05
N CYS A 66 0.55 22.17 -25.57
CA CYS A 66 -0.80 22.63 -25.88
C CYS A 66 -1.51 23.07 -24.58
N PRO A 67 -2.21 24.22 -24.59
CA PRO A 67 -2.86 24.77 -23.41
C PRO A 67 -4.23 24.10 -23.23
N TRP A 68 -4.46 23.42 -22.11
CA TRP A 68 -5.80 22.99 -21.71
C TRP A 68 -6.34 23.90 -20.61
N PRO A 69 -7.61 24.33 -20.70
CA PRO A 69 -8.24 25.13 -19.67
C PRO A 69 -8.56 24.28 -18.44
N ASP A 70 -8.33 24.87 -17.27
CA ASP A 70 -8.72 24.34 -15.97
C ASP A 70 -10.23 24.03 -15.93
N THR A 71 -10.57 22.74 -15.93
CA THR A 71 -11.90 22.28 -15.49
C THR A 71 -11.75 21.01 -14.64
N PRO A 72 -12.21 21.01 -13.37
CA PRO A 72 -12.04 19.89 -12.46
C PRO A 72 -13.19 18.90 -12.63
N HIS A 73 -13.12 18.01 -13.62
CA HIS A 73 -13.99 16.83 -13.67
C HIS A 73 -13.29 15.62 -13.05
N ALA A 74 -13.16 15.65 -11.73
CA ALA A 74 -12.76 14.52 -10.91
C ALA A 74 -13.93 13.51 -10.78
N CYS A 75 -13.94 12.46 -11.59
CA CYS A 75 -14.83 11.30 -11.37
C CYS A 75 -14.36 10.47 -10.14
N PRO A 76 -15.28 9.90 -9.32
CA PRO A 76 -15.09 9.67 -7.90
C PRO A 76 -14.66 8.23 -7.58
N SER A 77 -13.44 8.07 -7.12
CA SER A 77 -13.06 7.02 -6.16
C SER A 77 -12.89 7.71 -4.81
N ARG A 78 -13.97 8.05 -4.10
CA ARG A 78 -13.79 8.86 -2.87
C ARG A 78 -13.37 7.91 -1.73
N PRO A 79 -12.65 8.38 -0.71
CA PRO A 79 -12.41 7.60 0.50
C PRO A 79 -13.49 7.98 1.52
N TRP A 80 -14.40 7.06 1.81
CA TRP A 80 -15.78 7.42 2.22
C TRP A 80 -16.17 7.26 3.68
N LEU A 81 -15.36 6.59 4.52
CA LEU A 81 -15.71 6.45 5.94
C LEU A 81 -16.00 7.82 6.59
N MET A 82 -15.43 8.89 6.02
CA MET A 82 -15.51 10.26 6.52
C MET A 82 -16.46 11.20 5.74
N GLU A 83 -17.06 10.78 4.61
CA GLU A 83 -17.90 11.65 3.75
C GLU A 83 -19.41 11.28 3.77
N GLN A 84 -19.80 10.06 4.19
CA GLN A 84 -21.20 9.70 4.55
C GLN A 84 -21.26 8.99 5.92
N PRO A 85 -21.09 9.75 7.01
CA PRO A 85 -20.48 9.22 8.22
C PRO A 85 -21.39 8.28 9.03
N GLU A 86 -22.67 8.59 9.25
CA GLU A 86 -23.36 7.92 10.37
C GLU A 86 -23.68 6.44 10.14
N ASN A 87 -24.27 6.09 9.00
CA ASN A 87 -24.66 4.70 8.75
C ASN A 87 -23.46 3.83 8.33
N LEU A 88 -22.57 4.37 7.48
CA LEU A 88 -21.41 3.63 6.99
C LEU A 88 -20.39 3.40 8.12
N GLN A 89 -20.04 4.44 8.89
CA GLN A 89 -19.14 4.30 10.04
C GLN A 89 -19.70 3.35 11.08
N ARG A 90 -21.00 3.45 11.38
CA ARG A 90 -21.65 2.55 12.34
C ARG A 90 -21.62 1.10 11.89
N ASN A 91 -21.95 0.83 10.62
CA ASN A 91 -21.87 -0.52 10.06
C ASN A 91 -20.42 -1.02 10.08
N TRP A 92 -19.48 -0.20 9.64
CA TRP A 92 -18.06 -0.53 9.62
C TRP A 92 -17.54 -0.90 11.01
N LEU A 93 -17.80 -0.06 12.02
CA LEU A 93 -17.39 -0.30 13.40
C LEU A 93 -18.05 -1.56 13.96
N ARG A 94 -19.34 -1.81 13.65
CA ARG A 94 -20.04 -3.02 14.10
C ARG A 94 -19.36 -4.28 13.56
N GLU A 95 -19.13 -4.37 12.25
CA GLU A 95 -18.50 -5.55 11.64
C GLU A 95 -17.05 -5.71 12.12
N PHE A 96 -16.32 -4.60 12.25
CA PHE A 96 -14.96 -4.60 12.80
C PHE A 96 -14.92 -5.15 14.24
N TYR A 97 -15.80 -4.68 15.12
CA TYR A 97 -15.85 -5.16 16.50
C TYR A 97 -16.28 -6.61 16.61
N GLN A 98 -17.13 -7.11 15.70
CA GLN A 98 -17.46 -8.54 15.64
C GLN A 98 -16.22 -9.40 15.35
N VAL A 99 -15.37 -8.97 14.41
CA VAL A 99 -14.09 -9.65 14.11
C VAL A 99 -13.14 -9.58 15.31
N VAL A 100 -12.99 -8.41 15.93
CA VAL A 100 -12.18 -8.27 17.16
C VAL A 100 -12.68 -9.19 18.26
N HIS A 101 -14.00 -9.28 18.46
CA HIS A 101 -14.60 -10.16 19.47
C HIS A 101 -14.41 -11.65 19.15
N ALA A 102 -14.55 -12.04 17.88
CA ALA A 102 -14.39 -13.43 17.44
C ALA A 102 -12.95 -13.93 17.60
N HIS A 103 -11.97 -13.11 17.19
CA HIS A 103 -10.55 -13.52 17.22
C HIS A 103 -9.83 -13.19 18.54
N ARG A 104 -10.37 -12.27 19.35
CA ARG A 104 -9.82 -11.81 20.63
C ARG A 104 -8.31 -11.50 20.56
N PRO A 105 -7.87 -10.63 19.63
CA PRO A 105 -6.45 -10.42 19.39
C PRO A 105 -5.80 -9.72 20.58
N HIS A 106 -4.68 -10.25 21.05
CA HIS A 106 -3.89 -9.59 22.08
C HIS A 106 -3.17 -8.34 21.57
N PHE A 107 -2.78 -8.37 20.30
CA PHE A 107 -2.20 -7.25 19.56
C PHE A 107 -3.01 -7.09 18.29
N LEU A 108 -3.59 -5.91 18.09
CA LEU A 108 -4.41 -5.59 16.94
C LEU A 108 -3.76 -4.43 16.19
N ALA A 109 -3.50 -4.63 14.91
CA ALA A 109 -3.04 -3.59 14.00
C ALA A 109 -4.16 -3.31 12.99
N LEU A 110 -4.59 -2.05 12.91
CA LEU A 110 -5.55 -1.55 11.94
C LEU A 110 -4.85 -0.48 11.09
N HIS A 111 -4.82 -0.70 9.78
CA HIS A 111 -4.16 0.18 8.83
C HIS A 111 -5.20 0.73 7.86
N CYS A 112 -5.15 2.05 7.67
CA CYS A 112 -6.07 2.77 6.81
C CYS A 112 -5.27 3.54 5.76
N GLN A 113 -5.80 3.57 4.53
CA GLN A 113 -5.29 4.38 3.44
C GLN A 113 -6.30 5.46 3.09
N GLU A 114 -5.83 6.58 2.56
CA GLU A 114 -6.68 7.76 2.28
C GLU A 114 -7.47 8.25 3.51
N PHE A 115 -6.85 8.12 4.67
CA PHE A 115 -7.42 8.50 5.95
C PHE A 115 -7.73 10.00 5.95
N GLY A 116 -9.00 10.37 6.16
CA GLY A 116 -9.47 11.75 6.02
C GLY A 116 -10.10 12.13 4.67
N GLY A 117 -10.24 11.18 3.74
CA GLY A 117 -11.05 11.39 2.54
C GLY A 117 -10.34 12.18 1.43
N LYS A 118 -11.10 12.65 0.44
CA LYS A 118 -10.57 13.57 -0.59
C LYS A 118 -10.68 15.03 -0.14
N ASN A 119 -11.69 15.33 0.68
CA ASN A 119 -11.94 16.65 1.23
C ASN A 119 -11.43 16.76 2.68
N TYR A 120 -10.11 16.74 2.86
CA TYR A 120 -9.48 16.70 4.17
C TYR A 120 -9.95 17.80 5.12
N GLU A 121 -9.99 19.04 4.66
CA GLU A 121 -10.37 20.20 5.49
C GLU A 121 -11.76 20.05 6.12
N ALA A 122 -12.71 19.48 5.37
CA ALA A 122 -14.07 19.24 5.86
C ALA A 122 -14.17 17.96 6.71
N SER A 123 -13.29 16.98 6.45
CA SER A 123 -13.41 15.62 6.99
C SER A 123 -12.64 15.39 8.29
N MET A 124 -11.74 16.29 8.69
CA MET A 124 -10.96 16.14 9.94
C MET A 124 -11.84 15.99 11.20
N SER A 125 -12.98 16.68 11.26
CA SER A 125 -13.92 16.53 12.39
C SER A 125 -14.52 15.12 12.49
N HIS A 126 -14.72 14.44 11.34
CA HIS A 126 -15.18 13.06 11.28
C HIS A 126 -14.08 12.08 11.66
N VAL A 127 -12.84 12.35 11.25
CA VAL A 127 -11.65 11.61 11.67
C VAL A 127 -11.52 11.59 13.19
N ASP A 128 -11.57 12.77 13.83
CA ASP A 128 -11.51 12.89 15.29
C ASP A 128 -12.62 12.10 15.98
N LYS A 129 -13.85 12.17 15.46
CA LYS A 129 -15.00 11.43 16.00
C LYS A 129 -14.77 9.93 15.89
N PHE A 130 -14.33 9.44 14.74
CA PHE A 130 -14.02 8.03 14.51
C PHE A 130 -12.91 7.53 15.44
N VAL A 131 -11.80 8.26 15.55
CA VAL A 131 -10.68 7.90 16.42
C VAL A 131 -11.13 7.84 17.88
N LYS A 132 -11.93 8.81 18.33
CA LYS A 132 -12.50 8.81 19.69
C LYS A 132 -13.39 7.60 19.92
N GLU A 133 -14.35 7.34 19.03
CA GLU A 133 -15.28 6.21 19.13
C GLU A 133 -14.54 4.87 19.13
N LEU A 134 -13.54 4.73 18.27
CA LEU A 134 -12.70 3.54 18.21
C LEU A 134 -11.93 3.30 19.52
N LEU A 135 -11.37 4.35 20.11
CA LEU A 135 -10.56 4.26 21.34
C LEU A 135 -11.38 4.11 22.63
N SER A 136 -12.64 4.57 22.64
CA SER A 136 -13.53 4.60 23.81
C SER A 136 -14.62 3.53 23.80
N SER A 137 -14.80 2.80 22.70
CA SER A 137 -15.77 1.72 22.59
C SER A 137 -15.58 0.62 23.65
N ASP A 138 -16.70 0.09 24.15
CA ASP A 138 -16.72 -1.03 25.09
C ASP A 138 -16.04 -2.29 24.53
N ALA A 139 -16.10 -2.50 23.20
CA ALA A 139 -15.41 -3.59 22.54
C ALA A 139 -13.88 -3.48 22.62
N MET A 140 -13.38 -2.27 22.86
CA MET A 140 -11.95 -1.95 22.91
C MET A 140 -11.44 -1.67 24.33
N LYS A 141 -12.28 -1.83 25.37
CA LYS A 141 -11.95 -1.45 26.75
C LYS A 141 -10.74 -2.18 27.35
N GLU A 142 -10.52 -3.44 26.98
CA GLU A 142 -9.40 -4.26 27.47
C GLU A 142 -8.05 -3.88 26.82
N TYR A 143 -8.07 -3.05 25.77
CA TYR A 143 -6.88 -2.50 25.14
C TYR A 143 -6.41 -1.25 25.90
N SER A 144 -5.78 -1.48 27.05
CA SER A 144 -5.26 -0.41 27.93
C SER A 144 -4.12 0.41 27.33
N ARG A 145 -3.52 -0.05 26.23
CA ARG A 145 -2.43 0.62 25.53
C ARG A 145 -2.74 0.78 24.05
N ALA A 146 -2.35 1.91 23.48
CA ALA A 146 -2.51 2.18 22.05
C ALA A 146 -1.40 3.07 21.49
N ARG A 147 -1.06 2.88 20.21
CA ARG A 147 -0.27 3.83 19.42
C ARG A 147 -1.04 4.12 18.13
N VAL A 148 -1.38 5.38 17.92
CA VAL A 148 -2.12 5.83 16.75
C VAL A 148 -1.27 6.84 15.99
N TYR A 149 -1.04 6.59 14.70
CA TYR A 149 -0.29 7.46 13.80
C TYR A 149 -1.20 7.84 12.64
N LEU A 150 -1.49 9.12 12.50
CA LEU A 150 -2.38 9.67 11.49
C LEU A 150 -1.57 10.70 10.71
N ASP A 151 -1.41 10.50 9.41
CA ASP A 151 -0.75 11.50 8.58
C ASP A 151 -1.79 12.54 8.17
N GLU A 152 -1.92 13.61 8.96
CA GLU A 152 -2.91 14.67 8.77
C GLU A 152 -2.29 15.97 8.20
N ASN A 153 -0.97 15.99 7.97
CA ASN A 153 -0.26 17.17 7.50
C ASN A 153 -0.42 17.40 5.98
N TYR A 154 -1.64 17.67 5.54
CA TYR A 154 -1.99 17.93 4.14
C TYR A 154 -1.30 19.17 3.56
N LYS A 155 -0.77 20.05 4.42
CA LYS A 155 0.03 21.23 4.02
C LYS A 155 1.41 20.84 3.52
N SER A 156 1.98 19.72 3.99
CA SER A 156 3.26 19.18 3.51
C SER A 156 3.04 18.29 2.29
N GLN A 157 2.75 18.94 1.17
CA GLN A 157 2.42 18.32 -0.11
C GLN A 157 3.47 17.28 -0.59
N GLU A 158 4.74 17.46 -0.25
CA GLU A 158 5.85 16.55 -0.61
C GLU A 158 5.94 15.30 0.27
N GLN A 159 5.35 15.31 1.47
CA GLN A 159 5.51 14.23 2.47
C GLN A 159 4.19 13.59 2.88
N PHE A 160 3.06 14.21 2.52
CA PHE A 160 1.72 13.75 2.87
C PHE A 160 1.33 12.47 2.12
N THR A 161 0.90 11.48 2.89
CA THR A 161 0.49 10.13 2.44
C THR A 161 -0.95 9.76 2.82
N ALA A 162 -1.58 10.51 3.72
CA ALA A 162 -2.90 10.19 4.26
C ALA A 162 -3.01 8.75 4.80
N LEU A 163 -1.92 8.19 5.34
CA LEU A 163 -1.91 6.88 5.98
C LEU A 163 -2.31 7.00 7.45
N GLY A 164 -3.15 6.07 7.90
CA GLY A 164 -3.51 5.88 9.30
C GLY A 164 -3.03 4.52 9.80
N SER A 165 -2.43 4.45 10.98
CA SER A 165 -2.00 3.19 11.61
C SER A 165 -2.36 3.18 13.09
N PHE A 166 -3.17 2.22 13.49
CA PHE A 166 -3.67 2.05 14.84
C PHE A 166 -3.18 0.72 15.39
N TYR A 167 -2.49 0.78 16.53
CA TYR A 167 -1.99 -0.40 17.21
C TYR A 167 -2.61 -0.45 18.60
N PHE A 168 -3.47 -1.44 18.84
CA PHE A 168 -4.14 -1.67 20.12
C PHE A 168 -3.52 -2.88 20.81
N LEU A 169 -3.20 -2.72 22.10
CA LEU A 169 -2.51 -3.74 22.87
C LEU A 169 -3.30 -4.09 24.13
N HIS A 170 -3.74 -5.35 24.17
CA HIS A 170 -4.55 -5.90 25.24
C HIS A 170 -3.79 -5.89 26.57
N GLU A 171 -4.47 -5.66 27.69
CA GLU A 171 -3.86 -5.53 29.03
C GLU A 171 -3.07 -6.77 29.50
N SER A 172 -3.45 -7.94 28.98
CA SER A 172 -2.78 -9.22 29.25
C SER A 172 -1.35 -9.27 28.71
N LEU A 173 -1.04 -8.56 27.62
CA LEU A 173 0.32 -8.52 27.07
C LEU A 173 1.29 -7.86 28.05
N LYS A 174 2.41 -8.54 28.28
CA LYS A 174 3.54 -8.05 29.07
C LYS A 174 4.74 -7.85 28.15
N ASN A 175 5.70 -7.03 28.57
CA ASN A 175 6.97 -6.81 27.85
C ASN A 175 6.77 -6.43 26.38
N ILE A 176 6.09 -5.31 26.17
CA ILE A 176 5.79 -4.78 24.84
C ILE A 176 6.69 -3.60 24.56
N TYR A 177 7.37 -3.65 23.41
CA TYR A 177 8.25 -2.58 22.99
C TYR A 177 8.00 -2.18 21.54
N GLN A 178 8.24 -0.91 21.27
CA GLN A 178 8.28 -0.35 19.92
C GLN A 178 9.68 0.19 19.67
N PHE A 179 10.20 -0.02 18.47
CA PHE A 179 11.53 0.41 18.10
C PHE A 179 11.56 1.93 17.83
N ASP A 180 12.58 2.58 18.37
CA ASP A 180 12.96 3.93 18.01
C ASP A 180 14.05 3.84 16.92
N PHE A 181 13.71 4.23 15.69
CA PHE A 181 14.59 4.13 14.52
C PHE A 181 15.79 5.09 14.61
N LYS A 182 15.64 6.22 15.30
CA LYS A 182 16.72 7.20 15.48
C LYS A 182 17.72 6.75 16.54
N ALA A 183 17.21 6.32 17.70
CA ALA A 183 18.02 5.83 18.82
C ALA A 183 18.44 4.35 18.66
N LYS A 184 17.91 3.66 17.64
CA LYS A 184 18.16 2.25 17.32
C LYS A 184 17.95 1.31 18.51
N LYS A 185 16.89 1.55 19.28
CA LYS A 185 16.59 0.77 20.48
C LYS A 185 15.10 0.62 20.71
N PHE A 186 14.73 -0.47 21.37
CA PHE A 186 13.35 -0.71 21.80
C PHE A 186 12.99 0.14 23.02
N LYS A 187 11.82 0.79 22.95
CA LYS A 187 11.21 1.55 24.03
C LYS A 187 9.94 0.86 24.51
N LYS A 188 9.75 0.81 25.82
CA LYS A 188 8.57 0.19 26.44
C LYS A 188 7.32 0.99 26.07
N VAL A 189 6.26 0.28 25.70
CA VAL A 189 4.99 0.90 25.31
C VAL A 189 4.07 0.99 26.53
N THR A 190 3.65 2.22 26.84
CA THR A 190 2.75 2.53 27.96
C THR A 190 1.64 3.47 27.51
N GLY A 191 0.47 3.37 28.15
CA GLY A 191 -0.68 4.23 27.88
C GLY A 191 -1.16 4.23 26.42
N LYS A 192 -2.02 5.19 26.11
CA LYS A 192 -2.54 5.46 24.77
C LYS A 192 -1.92 6.77 24.27
N GLU A 193 -1.32 6.76 23.09
CA GLU A 193 -0.72 7.95 22.47
C GLU A 193 -1.21 8.07 21.02
N ILE A 194 -1.55 9.30 20.61
CA ILE A 194 -2.01 9.66 19.27
C ILE A 194 -1.04 10.69 18.70
N TYR A 195 -0.59 10.47 17.46
CA TYR A 195 0.31 11.34 16.72
C TYR A 195 -0.36 11.71 15.40
N SER A 196 -0.70 12.99 15.19
CA SER A 196 -1.39 13.49 13.98
C SER A 196 -0.59 14.54 13.21
N ASP A 197 -0.04 15.53 13.90
CA ASP A 197 0.50 16.74 13.24
C ASP A 197 2.00 16.69 12.90
N THR A 198 2.72 15.65 13.37
CA THR A 198 4.19 15.63 13.34
C THR A 198 4.78 14.23 13.15
N LEU A 199 4.22 13.44 12.23
CA LEU A 199 4.75 12.10 11.94
C LEU A 199 6.22 12.13 11.47
N GLU A 200 6.66 13.21 10.85
CA GLU A 200 8.05 13.40 10.41
C GLU A 200 9.02 13.58 11.58
N SER A 201 8.51 14.01 12.74
CA SER A 201 9.34 14.29 13.92
C SER A 201 9.48 13.07 14.85
N THR A 202 8.53 12.13 14.78
CA THR A 202 8.53 10.99 15.69
C THR A 202 9.53 9.94 15.22
N PRO A 203 10.46 9.50 16.06
CA PRO A 203 11.44 8.48 15.68
C PRO A 203 10.87 7.05 15.76
N MET A 204 9.58 6.91 16.11
CA MET A 204 8.94 5.62 16.38
C MET A 204 8.44 4.90 15.11
N LEU A 205 8.59 5.54 13.95
CA LEU A 205 8.20 5.03 12.64
C LEU A 205 9.13 5.56 11.55
N GLU A 206 9.12 4.90 10.39
CA GLU A 206 9.63 5.44 9.14
C GLU A 206 8.44 5.69 8.20
N LYS A 207 8.34 6.87 7.60
CA LYS A 207 7.28 7.21 6.63
C LYS A 207 7.92 7.87 5.43
N GLU A 208 7.53 7.43 4.24
CA GLU A 208 7.91 8.11 3.00
C GLU A 208 6.77 8.12 1.98
N LYS A 209 6.64 9.25 1.29
CA LYS A 209 5.84 9.37 0.08
C LYS A 209 6.65 8.87 -1.11
N PHE A 210 6.00 8.24 -2.08
CA PHE A 210 6.70 7.81 -3.30
C PHE A 210 7.15 9.01 -4.15
N PRO A 211 8.32 8.91 -4.80
CA PRO A 211 8.82 9.94 -5.70
C PRO A 211 7.83 10.25 -6.84
N GLN A 212 7.73 11.54 -7.19
CA GLN A 212 6.79 12.03 -8.21
C GLN A 212 7.10 11.49 -9.62
N ASP A 213 8.37 11.21 -9.92
CA ASP A 213 8.82 10.65 -11.19
C ASP A 213 8.40 9.19 -11.40
N TYR A 214 7.87 8.51 -10.37
CA TYR A 214 7.36 7.15 -10.52
C TYR A 214 6.03 7.14 -11.27
N PHE A 215 5.24 8.22 -11.16
CA PHE A 215 4.01 8.38 -11.91
C PHE A 215 3.84 9.83 -12.39
N PRO A 216 4.59 10.25 -13.43
CA PRO A 216 4.65 11.65 -13.88
C PRO A 216 3.30 12.23 -14.30
N GLU A 217 2.38 11.41 -14.84
CA GLU A 217 1.04 11.84 -15.25
C GLU A 217 0.16 12.20 -14.03
N CYS A 218 0.48 11.69 -12.85
CA CYS A 218 -0.24 11.93 -11.61
C CYS A 218 0.33 13.17 -10.91
N LYS A 219 -0.06 14.38 -11.33
CA LYS A 219 0.44 15.68 -10.79
C LYS A 219 0.50 15.77 -9.25
N TRP A 220 -0.43 15.10 -8.57
CA TRP A 220 -0.53 15.05 -7.12
C TRP A 220 -0.89 13.64 -6.66
N SER A 221 -0.02 13.05 -5.87
CA SER A 221 -0.22 11.74 -5.26
C SER A 221 -0.16 11.83 -3.74
N ARG A 222 -0.77 10.86 -3.06
CA ARG A 222 -0.66 10.60 -1.61
C ARG A 222 -0.16 9.18 -1.35
N LYS A 223 0.41 8.54 -2.37
CA LYS A 223 0.88 7.15 -2.30
C LYS A 223 2.23 7.10 -1.58
N GLY A 224 2.41 6.10 -0.72
CA GLY A 224 3.59 5.98 0.14
C GLY A 224 3.50 4.78 1.05
N PHE A 225 4.34 4.76 2.08
CA PHE A 225 4.31 3.74 3.12
C PHE A 225 4.63 4.32 4.50
N LEU A 226 4.21 3.60 5.54
CA LEU A 226 4.54 3.83 6.94
C LEU A 226 4.95 2.50 7.57
N ARG A 227 6.16 2.44 8.13
CA ARG A 227 6.72 1.30 8.83
C ARG A 227 6.82 1.56 10.33
N THR A 228 6.37 0.60 11.12
CA THR A 228 6.70 0.51 12.55
C THR A 228 7.37 -0.82 12.86
N ARG A 229 8.14 -0.88 13.93
CA ARG A 229 8.78 -2.11 14.41
C ARG A 229 8.39 -2.37 15.84
N TRP A 230 7.96 -3.60 16.10
CA TRP A 230 7.46 -4.05 17.39
C TRP A 230 8.29 -5.21 17.91
N CYS A 231 8.36 -5.34 19.23
CA CYS A 231 8.85 -6.54 19.90
C CYS A 231 7.82 -6.99 20.93
N LEU A 232 7.22 -8.15 20.68
CA LEU A 232 6.24 -8.80 21.54
C LEU A 232 6.75 -10.18 21.93
N ALA A 233 6.82 -10.48 23.23
CA ALA A 233 7.27 -11.80 23.73
C ALA A 233 8.58 -12.28 23.08
N ASP A 234 9.59 -11.40 23.04
CA ASP A 234 10.90 -11.61 22.39
C ASP A 234 10.86 -11.87 20.88
N CYS A 235 9.76 -11.55 20.20
CA CYS A 235 9.64 -11.63 18.75
C CYS A 235 9.60 -10.21 18.16
N ALA A 236 10.66 -9.84 17.45
CA ALA A 236 10.74 -8.58 16.73
C ALA A 236 10.17 -8.72 15.31
N PHE A 237 9.30 -7.80 14.90
CA PHE A 237 8.75 -7.77 13.55
C PHE A 237 8.37 -6.36 13.11
N ASP A 238 8.42 -6.12 11.81
CA ASP A 238 7.98 -4.90 11.15
C ASP A 238 6.53 -5.02 10.67
N LEU A 239 5.83 -3.90 10.76
CA LEU A 239 4.47 -3.69 10.32
C LEU A 239 4.48 -2.52 9.35
N VAL A 240 4.18 -2.77 8.06
CA VAL A 240 4.32 -1.80 6.98
C VAL A 240 2.97 -1.55 6.30
N ASN A 241 2.38 -0.39 6.59
CA ASN A 241 1.21 0.12 5.89
C ASN A 241 1.65 0.72 4.55
N ILE A 242 1.13 0.21 3.44
CA ILE A 242 1.44 0.70 2.09
C ILE A 242 0.18 1.17 1.38
N HIS A 243 0.38 2.15 0.50
CA HIS A 243 -0.64 2.56 -0.46
C HIS A 243 0.01 2.82 -1.81
N LEU A 244 -0.16 1.88 -2.74
CA LEU A 244 0.43 1.92 -4.07
C LEU A 244 -0.43 2.69 -5.09
N PHE A 245 0.14 2.92 -6.28
CA PHE A 245 -0.52 3.68 -7.35
C PHE A 245 -1.68 2.90 -8.00
N HIS A 246 -2.76 3.62 -8.29
CA HIS A 246 -3.96 3.11 -8.96
C HIS A 246 -3.88 3.29 -10.47
N ASP A 247 -4.71 2.54 -11.21
CA ASP A 247 -4.83 2.72 -12.66
C ASP A 247 -5.64 3.96 -13.02
N ALA A 248 -5.03 4.86 -13.78
CA ALA A 248 -5.70 6.08 -14.26
C ALA A 248 -6.69 5.82 -15.41
N SER A 249 -6.54 4.73 -16.16
CA SER A 249 -7.37 4.39 -17.32
C SER A 249 -7.54 2.88 -17.50
N ASN A 250 -8.79 2.38 -17.53
CA ASN A 250 -9.05 0.97 -17.88
C ASN A 250 -8.62 0.63 -19.31
N LEU A 251 -8.73 1.59 -20.23
CA LEU A 251 -8.35 1.40 -21.63
C LEU A 251 -6.84 1.17 -21.76
N VAL A 252 -6.04 1.98 -21.07
CA VAL A 252 -4.58 1.82 -21.07
C VAL A 252 -4.19 0.50 -20.38
N ALA A 253 -4.86 0.15 -19.27
CA ALA A 253 -4.60 -1.09 -18.57
C ALA A 253 -4.87 -2.33 -19.44
N TRP A 254 -5.94 -2.29 -20.25
CA TRP A 254 -6.28 -3.33 -21.21
C TRP A 254 -5.34 -3.35 -22.42
N GLU A 255 -5.03 -2.19 -23.01
CA GLU A 255 -4.20 -2.10 -24.22
C GLU A 255 -2.75 -2.52 -23.97
N THR A 256 -2.22 -2.19 -22.78
CA THR A 256 -0.78 -2.35 -22.47
C THR A 256 -0.46 -3.56 -21.60
N SER A 257 -1.17 -4.69 -21.69
CA SER A 257 -0.95 -5.80 -20.75
C SER A 257 0.43 -6.50 -20.89
N PRO A 258 1.19 -6.72 -19.80
CA PRO A 258 0.95 -6.27 -18.42
C PRO A 258 1.02 -4.75 -18.28
N SER A 259 -0.03 -4.14 -17.69
CA SER A 259 -0.23 -2.69 -17.76
C SER A 259 0.97 -1.87 -17.29
N VAL A 260 1.16 -0.69 -17.89
CA VAL A 260 2.16 0.29 -17.42
C VAL A 260 2.00 0.61 -15.92
N TYR A 261 0.77 0.60 -15.41
CA TYR A 261 0.47 0.86 -13.99
C TYR A 261 1.00 -0.26 -13.09
N SER A 262 0.97 -1.51 -13.54
CA SER A 262 1.59 -2.63 -12.82
C SER A 262 3.11 -2.45 -12.72
N GLY A 263 3.76 -1.99 -13.79
CA GLY A 263 5.19 -1.64 -13.77
C GLY A 263 5.52 -0.55 -12.74
N ILE A 264 4.66 0.47 -12.62
CA ILE A 264 4.80 1.53 -11.60
C ILE A 264 4.66 0.96 -10.19
N ARG A 265 3.66 0.11 -9.94
CA ARG A 265 3.47 -0.56 -8.65
C ARG A 265 4.63 -1.48 -8.28
N HIS A 266 5.17 -2.24 -9.25
CA HIS A 266 6.37 -3.04 -9.07
C HIS A 266 7.53 -2.15 -8.61
N LYS A 267 7.84 -1.05 -9.31
CA LYS A 267 8.91 -0.13 -8.92
C LYS A 267 8.70 0.42 -7.50
N ALA A 268 7.48 0.82 -7.16
CA ALA A 268 7.12 1.36 -5.85
C ALA A 268 7.22 0.31 -4.73
N LEU A 269 6.74 -0.92 -4.94
CA LEU A 269 6.86 -1.99 -3.95
C LEU A 269 8.31 -2.41 -3.74
N GLY A 270 9.11 -2.52 -4.81
CA GLY A 270 10.56 -2.75 -4.71
C GLY A 270 11.26 -1.69 -3.84
N TYR A 271 10.93 -0.42 -4.06
CA TYR A 271 11.43 0.70 -3.26
C TYR A 271 11.12 0.58 -1.76
N VAL A 272 9.93 0.09 -1.39
CA VAL A 272 9.56 -0.17 0.01
C VAL A 272 10.36 -1.34 0.57
N LEU A 273 10.43 -2.46 -0.16
CA LEU A 273 11.12 -3.65 0.31
C LEU A 273 12.61 -3.41 0.56
N ASP A 274 13.25 -2.55 -0.24
CA ASP A 274 14.66 -2.18 -0.07
C ASP A 274 14.90 -1.36 1.22
N ARG A 275 13.92 -0.56 1.65
CA ARG A 275 13.96 0.19 2.92
C ARG A 275 13.71 -0.68 4.13
N ILE A 276 12.86 -1.68 3.99
CA ILE A 276 12.61 -2.64 5.07
C ILE A 276 13.91 -3.40 5.42
N VAL A 277 14.69 -3.79 4.41
CA VAL A 277 15.94 -4.56 4.59
C VAL A 277 17.20 -3.70 4.72
N ASP A 278 17.03 -2.40 5.01
CA ASP A 278 18.14 -1.47 5.19
C ASP A 278 19.13 -1.97 6.25
N HIS A 279 20.40 -2.07 5.84
CA HIS A 279 21.52 -2.58 6.63
C HIS A 279 21.82 -1.75 7.89
N ARG A 280 21.28 -0.54 8.01
CA ARG A 280 21.39 0.30 9.22
C ARG A 280 20.67 -0.28 10.42
N PHE A 281 19.75 -1.25 10.21
CA PHE A 281 18.94 -1.88 11.23
C PHE A 281 19.10 -3.40 11.21
N GLU A 282 18.91 -4.04 12.36
CA GLU A 282 18.86 -5.50 12.43
C GLU A 282 17.69 -6.03 11.59
N LYS A 283 17.86 -7.20 10.97
CA LYS A 283 16.79 -7.84 10.20
C LYS A 283 15.68 -8.31 11.13
N ALA A 284 14.43 -8.06 10.75
CA ALA A 284 13.26 -8.56 11.44
C ALA A 284 12.31 -9.20 10.42
N SER A 285 11.44 -10.11 10.89
CA SER A 285 10.29 -10.55 10.10
C SER A 285 9.41 -9.35 9.79
N TYR A 286 8.78 -9.32 8.61
CA TYR A 286 7.96 -8.17 8.24
C TYR A 286 6.66 -8.59 7.56
N PHE A 287 5.62 -7.82 7.86
CA PHE A 287 4.31 -7.90 7.23
C PHE A 287 4.06 -6.58 6.51
N VAL A 288 3.66 -6.65 5.25
CA VAL A 288 3.31 -5.51 4.41
C VAL A 288 1.83 -5.63 4.06
N PHE A 289 1.05 -4.61 4.38
CA PHE A 289 -0.39 -4.62 4.23
C PHE A 289 -0.93 -3.26 3.82
N GLY A 290 -2.12 -3.26 3.25
CA GLY A 290 -2.83 -2.06 2.81
C GLY A 290 -3.33 -2.21 1.38
N ASP A 291 -3.53 -1.07 0.73
CA ASP A 291 -4.01 -1.00 -0.65
C ASP A 291 -2.81 -1.08 -1.60
N PHE A 292 -2.54 -2.31 -2.07
CA PHE A 292 -1.55 -2.57 -3.10
C PHE A 292 -2.02 -2.11 -4.48
N ASN A 293 -3.31 -1.84 -4.65
CA ASN A 293 -3.91 -1.52 -5.94
C ASN A 293 -3.59 -2.56 -7.03
N PHE A 294 -3.20 -3.79 -6.66
CA PHE A 294 -2.95 -4.87 -7.61
C PHE A 294 -4.24 -5.17 -8.37
N ARG A 295 -4.09 -5.33 -9.68
CA ARG A 295 -5.19 -5.57 -10.61
C ARG A 295 -4.98 -6.88 -11.33
N LEU A 296 -6.09 -7.47 -11.74
CA LEU A 296 -6.04 -8.57 -12.68
C LEU A 296 -5.46 -8.08 -14.01
N ASP A 297 -4.78 -8.99 -14.72
CA ASP A 297 -4.39 -8.84 -16.12
C ASP A 297 -5.64 -8.53 -16.96
N SER A 298 -5.88 -7.23 -17.18
CA SER A 298 -7.15 -6.71 -17.68
C SER A 298 -7.44 -7.22 -19.09
N LYS A 299 -6.41 -7.44 -19.91
CA LYS A 299 -6.57 -7.98 -21.25
C LYS A 299 -7.06 -9.43 -21.19
N SER A 300 -6.35 -10.28 -20.45
CA SER A 300 -6.68 -11.69 -20.31
C SER A 300 -8.06 -11.90 -19.70
N VAL A 301 -8.43 -11.12 -18.69
CA VAL A 301 -9.78 -11.15 -18.09
C VAL A 301 -10.84 -10.79 -19.11
N VAL A 302 -10.67 -9.69 -19.85
CA VAL A 302 -11.67 -9.25 -20.84
C VAL A 302 -11.83 -10.27 -21.96
N GLU A 303 -10.73 -10.82 -22.48
CA GLU A 303 -10.75 -11.87 -23.52
C GLU A 303 -11.45 -13.15 -23.04
N THR A 304 -11.28 -13.50 -21.76
CA THR A 304 -11.94 -14.65 -21.13
C THR A 304 -13.44 -14.39 -20.91
N LEU A 305 -13.80 -13.23 -20.35
CA LEU A 305 -15.20 -12.87 -20.08
C LEU A 305 -16.00 -12.60 -21.36
N CYS A 306 -15.33 -12.22 -22.45
CA CYS A 306 -15.92 -11.82 -23.72
C CYS A 306 -15.52 -12.76 -24.88
N THR A 307 -15.18 -14.03 -24.62
CA THR A 307 -14.69 -14.98 -25.64
C THR A 307 -15.63 -15.14 -26.84
N LYS A 308 -16.95 -15.04 -26.64
CA LYS A 308 -17.96 -15.12 -27.70
C LYS A 308 -18.44 -13.75 -28.18
N ALA A 309 -17.67 -12.70 -27.97
CA ALA A 309 -18.04 -11.33 -28.33
C ALA A 309 -17.22 -10.77 -29.50
N THR A 310 -17.87 -9.91 -30.29
CA THR A 310 -17.23 -9.02 -31.24
C THR A 310 -16.90 -7.70 -30.57
N MET A 311 -15.66 -7.21 -30.74
CA MET A 311 -15.22 -5.93 -30.21
C MET A 311 -15.45 -4.80 -31.22
N GLN A 312 -16.04 -3.70 -30.75
CA GLN A 312 -16.13 -2.44 -31.48
C GLN A 312 -15.31 -1.36 -30.76
N THR A 313 -14.44 -0.68 -31.49
CA THR A 313 -13.68 0.47 -31.00
C THR A 313 -14.37 1.78 -31.39
N VAL A 314 -14.54 2.67 -30.42
CA VAL A 314 -15.03 4.04 -30.63
C VAL A 314 -13.86 5.00 -30.40
N ARG A 315 -13.64 5.90 -31.37
CA ARG A 315 -12.56 6.88 -31.35
C ARG A 315 -13.12 8.30 -31.26
N ALA A 316 -12.38 9.18 -30.60
CA ALA A 316 -12.68 10.61 -30.59
C ALA A 316 -12.53 11.19 -32.01
N ALA A 317 -13.46 12.06 -32.41
CA ALA A 317 -13.51 12.59 -33.78
C ALA A 317 -12.34 13.54 -34.12
N ASP A 318 -11.79 14.20 -33.10
CA ASP A 318 -10.75 15.22 -33.20
C ASP A 318 -9.34 14.65 -33.01
N THR A 319 -9.14 13.75 -32.04
CA THR A 319 -7.81 13.18 -31.72
C THR A 319 -7.58 11.78 -32.27
N ASN A 320 -8.62 11.11 -32.76
CA ASN A 320 -8.61 9.70 -33.16
C ASN A 320 -8.19 8.72 -32.03
N GLU A 321 -8.12 9.20 -30.78
CA GLU A 321 -7.82 8.39 -29.60
C GLU A 321 -8.97 7.43 -29.30
N VAL A 322 -8.63 6.24 -28.80
CA VAL A 322 -9.64 5.27 -28.35
C VAL A 322 -10.27 5.79 -27.06
N VAL A 323 -11.58 6.05 -27.09
CA VAL A 323 -12.33 6.54 -25.93
C VAL A 323 -13.22 5.47 -25.30
N LYS A 324 -13.55 4.43 -26.07
CA LYS A 324 -14.47 3.39 -25.64
C LYS A 324 -14.30 2.10 -26.45
N LEU A 325 -14.38 0.97 -25.76
CA LEU A 325 -14.50 -0.36 -26.36
C LEU A 325 -15.84 -0.96 -25.96
N ILE A 326 -16.51 -1.61 -26.92
CA ILE A 326 -17.80 -2.27 -26.69
C ILE A 326 -17.71 -3.70 -27.20
N PHE A 327 -17.94 -4.67 -26.32
CA PHE A 327 -17.98 -6.08 -26.65
C PHE A 327 -19.45 -6.53 -26.74
N ARG A 328 -19.85 -7.10 -27.88
CA ARG A 328 -21.22 -7.59 -28.11
C ARG A 328 -21.24 -9.06 -28.46
N GLU A 329 -22.21 -9.80 -27.93
CA GLU A 329 -22.42 -11.22 -28.25
C GLU A 329 -22.45 -11.45 -29.76
N SER A 330 -21.75 -12.49 -30.24
CA SER A 330 -21.66 -12.80 -31.67
C SER A 330 -22.91 -13.51 -32.20
N ASP A 331 -23.59 -14.29 -31.35
CA ASP A 331 -24.57 -15.31 -31.79
C ASP A 331 -26.04 -14.98 -31.40
N ASN A 332 -26.28 -13.90 -30.66
CA ASN A 332 -27.59 -13.51 -30.09
C ASN A 332 -28.02 -12.11 -30.59
N ASP A 333 -28.95 -11.43 -29.91
CA ASP A 333 -29.44 -10.04 -30.12
C ASP A 333 -28.35 -8.93 -30.14
N ARG A 334 -27.05 -9.29 -30.24
CA ARG A 334 -25.89 -8.40 -30.15
C ARG A 334 -25.91 -7.57 -28.87
N LYS A 335 -26.36 -8.18 -27.78
CA LYS A 335 -26.38 -7.57 -26.45
C LYS A 335 -24.96 -7.15 -26.07
N VAL A 336 -24.85 -5.95 -25.48
CA VAL A 336 -23.58 -5.45 -24.96
C VAL A 336 -23.21 -6.29 -23.74
N MET A 337 -22.07 -6.97 -23.80
CA MET A 337 -21.51 -7.75 -22.70
C MET A 337 -20.62 -6.89 -21.80
N LEU A 338 -19.71 -6.14 -22.42
CA LEU A 338 -18.77 -5.27 -21.72
C LEU A 338 -18.69 -3.92 -22.43
N GLN A 339 -18.77 -2.86 -21.63
CA GLN A 339 -18.37 -1.52 -22.04
C GLN A 339 -17.14 -1.09 -21.22
N LEU A 340 -16.06 -0.77 -21.92
CA LEU A 340 -14.80 -0.31 -21.33
C LEU A 340 -14.54 1.14 -21.76
N GLU A 341 -14.34 2.02 -20.79
CA GLU A 341 -13.91 3.40 -21.00
C GLU A 341 -12.85 3.76 -19.95
N LYS A 342 -12.23 4.93 -20.06
CA LYS A 342 -11.18 5.38 -19.13
C LYS A 342 -11.51 5.14 -17.65
N LYS A 343 -12.77 5.37 -17.24
CA LYS A 343 -13.22 5.16 -15.86
C LYS A 343 -14.46 4.28 -15.72
N LEU A 344 -14.78 3.51 -16.76
CA LEU A 344 -15.93 2.60 -16.78
C LEU A 344 -15.44 1.19 -17.14
N PHE A 345 -15.88 0.22 -16.35
CA PHE A 345 -15.82 -1.21 -16.59
C PHE A 345 -17.22 -1.73 -16.28
N ASP A 346 -18.07 -1.80 -17.29
CA ASP A 346 -19.47 -2.19 -17.15
C ASP A 346 -19.68 -3.55 -17.80
N TYR A 347 -19.52 -4.60 -17.00
CA TYR A 347 -19.72 -5.98 -17.40
C TYR A 347 -21.09 -6.47 -16.92
N PHE A 348 -21.89 -7.01 -17.83
CA PHE A 348 -23.29 -7.35 -17.55
C PHE A 348 -23.48 -8.40 -16.43
N ASN A 349 -22.53 -9.33 -16.27
CA ASN A 349 -22.60 -10.39 -15.27
C ASN A 349 -21.56 -10.19 -14.17
N GLN A 350 -21.85 -9.34 -13.20
CA GLN A 350 -20.95 -9.11 -12.07
C GLN A 350 -20.82 -10.31 -11.11
N GLU A 351 -21.71 -11.31 -11.18
CA GLU A 351 -21.69 -12.45 -10.24
C GLU A 351 -20.43 -13.30 -10.41
N VAL A 352 -19.88 -13.36 -11.64
CA VAL A 352 -18.65 -14.10 -11.96
C VAL A 352 -17.47 -13.72 -11.07
N PHE A 353 -17.42 -12.47 -10.57
CA PHE A 353 -16.34 -12.01 -9.71
C PHE A 353 -16.48 -12.50 -8.26
N ARG A 354 -17.66 -12.98 -7.86
CA ARG A 354 -17.95 -13.50 -6.51
C ARG A 354 -18.18 -15.01 -6.50
N ASP A 355 -18.50 -15.61 -7.65
CA ASP A 355 -18.66 -17.05 -7.80
C ASP A 355 -17.39 -17.76 -7.37
N ASP A 356 -17.53 -18.66 -6.39
CA ASP A 356 -16.40 -19.33 -5.72
C ASP A 356 -15.30 -18.34 -5.31
N ASN A 357 -15.69 -17.22 -4.72
CA ASN A 357 -14.79 -16.13 -4.33
C ASN A 357 -13.92 -15.58 -5.48
N GLY A 358 -14.31 -15.79 -6.73
CA GLY A 358 -13.51 -15.41 -7.89
C GLY A 358 -12.28 -16.30 -8.10
N THR A 359 -12.21 -17.51 -7.54
CA THR A 359 -11.03 -18.40 -7.64
C THR A 359 -10.56 -18.62 -9.09
N ALA A 360 -11.49 -18.73 -10.05
CA ALA A 360 -11.16 -18.84 -11.47
C ALA A 360 -10.42 -17.62 -12.04
N LEU A 361 -10.49 -16.46 -11.38
CA LEU A 361 -9.84 -15.21 -11.79
C LEU A 361 -8.45 -15.02 -11.15
N LEU A 362 -8.08 -15.82 -10.15
CA LEU A 362 -6.77 -15.71 -9.49
C LEU A 362 -5.59 -15.99 -10.44
N GLU A 363 -5.80 -16.75 -11.52
CA GLU A 363 -4.77 -16.95 -12.55
C GLU A 363 -4.36 -15.64 -13.27
N PHE A 364 -5.25 -14.62 -13.23
CA PHE A 364 -5.00 -13.30 -13.79
C PHE A 364 -4.38 -12.33 -12.77
N ASP A 365 -4.32 -12.68 -11.49
CA ASP A 365 -3.64 -11.91 -10.44
C ASP A 365 -2.13 -12.22 -10.44
N LYS A 366 -1.40 -11.54 -11.32
CA LYS A 366 0.00 -11.86 -11.63
C LYS A 366 1.01 -10.93 -10.96
N GLU A 367 0.59 -9.82 -10.36
CA GLU A 367 1.51 -8.76 -9.93
C GLU A 367 2.44 -9.18 -8.79
N LEU A 368 1.97 -10.05 -7.90
CA LEU A 368 2.80 -10.57 -6.80
C LEU A 368 3.93 -11.49 -7.29
N SER A 369 3.76 -12.16 -8.44
CA SER A 369 4.67 -13.22 -8.92
C SER A 369 6.13 -12.77 -9.05
N VAL A 370 6.37 -11.48 -9.32
CA VAL A 370 7.71 -10.90 -9.47
C VAL A 370 8.45 -10.80 -8.12
N PHE A 371 7.73 -10.88 -7.00
CA PHE A 371 8.27 -10.76 -5.65
C PHE A 371 8.28 -12.08 -4.87
N LYS A 372 8.01 -13.23 -5.50
CA LYS A 372 7.87 -14.53 -4.84
C LYS A 372 9.05 -14.96 -3.94
N ASP A 373 10.25 -14.44 -4.22
CA ASP A 373 11.46 -14.74 -3.43
C ASP A 373 11.59 -13.84 -2.17
N ARG A 374 10.83 -12.74 -2.12
CA ARG A 374 10.87 -11.73 -1.03
C ARG A 374 9.57 -11.68 -0.23
N LEU A 375 8.44 -12.00 -0.87
CA LEU A 375 7.10 -11.88 -0.31
C LEU A 375 6.31 -13.16 -0.56
N HIS A 376 5.54 -13.54 0.45
CA HIS A 376 4.55 -14.59 0.39
C HIS A 376 3.18 -14.05 0.79
N GLU A 377 2.15 -14.73 0.32
CA GLU A 377 0.77 -14.54 0.74
C GLU A 377 0.19 -15.90 1.12
N LEU A 378 -0.82 -15.90 1.99
CA LEU A 378 -1.65 -17.09 2.18
C LEU A 378 -2.67 -17.18 1.05
N ASP A 379 -3.22 -18.37 0.85
CA ASP A 379 -4.24 -18.57 -0.17
C ASP A 379 -5.44 -17.66 0.09
N ILE A 380 -5.90 -16.98 -0.96
CA ILE A 380 -7.04 -16.08 -0.89
C ILE A 380 -8.32 -16.92 -0.98
N SER A 381 -9.16 -16.83 0.05
CA SER A 381 -10.45 -17.51 0.14
C SER A 381 -11.63 -16.55 0.28
N PHE A 382 -11.47 -15.32 -0.21
CA PHE A 382 -12.48 -14.26 -0.17
C PHE A 382 -12.55 -13.56 -1.54
N PRO A 383 -13.70 -12.99 -1.94
CA PRO A 383 -13.86 -12.37 -3.25
C PRO A 383 -13.06 -11.07 -3.36
N PRO A 384 -12.87 -10.54 -4.58
CA PRO A 384 -12.21 -9.26 -4.82
C PRO A 384 -12.69 -8.17 -3.86
N SER A 385 -11.74 -7.44 -3.25
CA SER A 385 -12.00 -6.47 -2.18
C SER A 385 -12.47 -5.11 -2.69
N TYR A 386 -12.39 -4.85 -4.00
CA TYR A 386 -12.70 -3.57 -4.66
C TYR A 386 -13.23 -3.81 -6.09
N PRO A 387 -14.10 -2.96 -6.67
CA PRO A 387 -14.74 -1.76 -6.11
C PRO A 387 -16.20 -1.99 -5.69
N TYR A 388 -16.52 -2.16 -4.40
CA TYR A 388 -17.90 -2.36 -3.97
C TYR A 388 -18.78 -1.12 -4.12
N SER A 389 -20.09 -1.33 -4.25
CA SER A 389 -21.09 -0.26 -4.16
C SER A 389 -21.10 0.33 -2.76
N GLU A 390 -21.35 1.63 -2.72
CA GLU A 390 -21.34 2.45 -1.50
C GLU A 390 -22.75 2.76 -1.03
N ASP A 391 -23.74 2.34 -1.80
CA ASP A 391 -25.12 2.27 -1.36
C ASP A 391 -25.23 1.24 -0.22
N CYS A 392 -25.66 1.70 0.96
CA CYS A 392 -25.83 0.86 2.14
C CYS A 392 -26.80 -0.31 1.93
N SER A 393 -27.68 -0.24 0.93
CA SER A 393 -28.58 -1.34 0.55
C SER A 393 -27.94 -2.39 -0.38
N GLN A 394 -26.77 -2.10 -0.94
CA GLN A 394 -26.10 -2.90 -1.97
C GLN A 394 -24.75 -3.47 -1.53
N GLY A 395 -24.65 -3.96 -0.29
CA GLY A 395 -23.38 -4.38 0.34
C GLY A 395 -22.61 -5.51 -0.36
N ARG A 396 -23.18 -6.17 -1.38
CA ARG A 396 -22.52 -7.22 -2.19
C ARG A 396 -22.18 -6.79 -3.62
N GLN A 397 -22.74 -5.68 -4.11
CA GLN A 397 -22.60 -5.28 -5.52
C GLN A 397 -21.27 -4.59 -5.77
N TYR A 398 -20.73 -4.70 -6.98
CA TYR A 398 -19.58 -3.90 -7.41
C TYR A 398 -20.05 -2.66 -8.19
N MET A 399 -19.29 -1.59 -8.09
CA MET A 399 -19.41 -0.44 -8.98
C MET A 399 -18.80 -0.75 -10.35
N ASN A 400 -19.32 -0.12 -11.39
CA ASN A 400 -18.81 -0.25 -12.74
C ASN A 400 -17.58 0.63 -13.01
N THR A 401 -16.83 1.05 -12.00
CA THR A 401 -15.71 1.99 -12.18
C THR A 401 -14.44 1.28 -12.64
N ARG A 402 -14.20 0.05 -12.18
CA ARG A 402 -13.01 -0.77 -12.44
C ARG A 402 -13.39 -2.25 -12.48
N CYS A 403 -12.55 -3.06 -13.14
CA CYS A 403 -12.64 -4.51 -13.01
C CYS A 403 -12.40 -4.90 -11.54
N PRO A 404 -13.25 -5.73 -10.92
CA PRO A 404 -13.04 -6.21 -9.56
C PRO A 404 -11.67 -6.90 -9.39
N ALA A 405 -10.96 -6.55 -8.32
CA ALA A 405 -9.65 -7.11 -7.99
C ALA A 405 -9.39 -7.18 -6.48
N TRP A 406 -8.42 -7.99 -6.08
CA TRP A 406 -7.89 -8.03 -4.72
C TRP A 406 -6.82 -6.94 -4.54
N CYS A 407 -7.28 -5.71 -4.35
CA CYS A 407 -6.41 -4.55 -4.10
C CYS A 407 -5.79 -4.58 -2.69
N ASP A 408 -6.56 -5.05 -1.72
CA ASP A 408 -6.22 -5.01 -0.29
C ASP A 408 -5.62 -6.36 0.13
N ARG A 409 -4.37 -6.36 0.61
CA ARG A 409 -3.59 -7.60 0.82
C ARG A 409 -2.81 -7.56 2.12
N VAL A 410 -2.46 -8.75 2.63
CA VAL A 410 -1.47 -8.94 3.68
C VAL A 410 -0.37 -9.87 3.17
N LEU A 411 0.76 -9.26 2.79
CA LEU A 411 1.95 -9.97 2.33
C LEU A 411 2.98 -10.06 3.45
N MET A 412 3.85 -11.06 3.41
CA MET A 412 4.79 -11.33 4.49
C MET A 412 6.14 -11.84 3.99
N SER A 413 7.21 -11.53 4.72
CA SER A 413 8.54 -12.09 4.44
C SER A 413 8.55 -13.62 4.64
N PRO A 414 9.53 -14.35 4.08
CA PRO A 414 9.68 -15.78 4.35
C PRO A 414 9.74 -16.10 5.85
N SER A 415 10.48 -15.30 6.61
CA SER A 415 10.59 -15.45 8.07
C SER A 415 9.29 -15.10 8.81
N ALA A 416 8.45 -14.21 8.28
CA ALA A 416 7.14 -13.90 8.83
C ALA A 416 6.13 -15.02 8.53
N LYS A 417 6.19 -15.62 7.33
CA LYS A 417 5.42 -16.82 6.98
C LYS A 417 5.70 -17.96 7.94
N GLU A 418 6.96 -18.19 8.29
CA GLU A 418 7.31 -19.18 9.31
C GLU A 418 6.69 -18.87 10.69
N LEU A 419 6.60 -17.60 11.09
CA LEU A 419 5.92 -17.22 12.34
C LEU A 419 4.44 -17.58 12.32
N VAL A 420 3.78 -17.38 11.17
CA VAL A 420 2.37 -17.70 10.95
C VAL A 420 2.14 -19.23 10.98
N LEU A 421 2.93 -19.99 10.22
CA LEU A 421 2.76 -21.45 10.08
C LEU A 421 3.16 -22.24 11.33
N ARG A 422 4.20 -21.80 12.08
CA ARG A 422 4.61 -22.47 13.34
C ARG A 422 3.55 -22.37 14.45
N SER A 423 2.50 -21.58 14.23
CA SER A 423 1.43 -21.36 15.20
C SER A 423 0.27 -22.36 15.09
N GLU A 424 0.33 -23.28 14.13
CA GLU A 424 -0.62 -24.38 13.94
C GLU A 424 -0.49 -25.43 15.06
N SER A 425 -1.00 -25.11 16.25
CA SER A 425 -1.53 -26.13 17.15
C SER A 425 -2.96 -26.46 16.70
N GLU A 426 -3.37 -27.73 16.79
CA GLU A 426 -4.67 -28.25 16.34
C GLU A 426 -5.90 -27.45 16.81
N GLU A 427 -5.79 -26.66 17.88
CA GLU A 427 -6.92 -25.93 18.47
C GLU A 427 -7.28 -24.59 17.81
N LYS A 428 -6.38 -23.90 17.07
CA LYS A 428 -6.69 -22.59 16.47
C LYS A 428 -6.03 -22.32 15.12
N VAL A 429 -6.88 -22.09 14.14
CA VAL A 429 -6.57 -21.94 12.71
C VAL A 429 -6.18 -20.49 12.38
N VAL A 430 -5.20 -20.31 11.50
CA VAL A 430 -4.86 -19.02 10.88
C VAL A 430 -6.00 -18.59 9.95
N THR A 431 -6.44 -17.33 10.02
CA THR A 431 -7.54 -16.83 9.18
C THR A 431 -7.04 -15.67 8.32
N TYR A 432 -7.22 -15.78 7.00
CA TYR A 432 -6.99 -14.71 6.04
C TYR A 432 -8.27 -14.45 5.26
N ASP A 433 -8.94 -13.35 5.56
CA ASP A 433 -10.30 -13.08 5.08
C ASP A 433 -10.57 -11.57 5.02
N HIS A 434 -11.73 -11.18 4.52
CA HIS A 434 -12.23 -9.81 4.53
C HIS A 434 -13.38 -9.60 5.53
N ILE A 435 -13.65 -8.35 5.88
CA ILE A 435 -14.66 -7.97 6.87
C ILE A 435 -15.94 -7.50 6.17
N GLY A 436 -17.08 -7.96 6.66
CA GLY A 436 -18.40 -7.52 6.19
C GLY A 436 -18.76 -7.99 4.78
N PRO A 437 -18.71 -9.31 4.47
CA PRO A 437 -18.98 -9.83 3.13
C PRO A 437 -20.32 -9.36 2.55
N ASN A 438 -21.33 -9.19 3.42
CA ASN A 438 -22.69 -8.80 3.03
C ASN A 438 -23.06 -7.35 3.41
N VAL A 439 -22.12 -6.58 3.96
CA VAL A 439 -22.39 -5.25 4.52
C VAL A 439 -21.65 -4.18 3.71
N CYS A 440 -22.28 -3.06 3.38
CA CYS A 440 -21.56 -1.96 2.76
C CYS A 440 -20.51 -1.42 3.75
N MET A 441 -19.22 -1.54 3.39
CA MET A 441 -18.06 -1.11 4.21
C MET A 441 -17.31 0.06 3.56
N GLY A 442 -17.82 0.57 2.42
CA GLY A 442 -17.14 1.45 1.48
C GLY A 442 -16.91 0.74 0.15
N ASP A 443 -16.23 1.41 -0.77
CA ASP A 443 -15.80 0.83 -2.05
C ASP A 443 -14.71 -0.24 -1.90
N HIS A 444 -14.07 -0.31 -0.73
CA HIS A 444 -13.19 -1.39 -0.31
C HIS A 444 -13.78 -2.19 0.85
N LYS A 445 -13.50 -3.50 0.87
CA LYS A 445 -13.71 -4.36 2.06
C LYS A 445 -12.40 -4.47 2.84
N PRO A 446 -12.39 -4.22 4.16
CA PRO A 446 -11.18 -4.42 4.95
C PRO A 446 -10.73 -5.87 4.89
N VAL A 447 -9.45 -6.11 4.62
CA VAL A 447 -8.83 -7.45 4.63
C VAL A 447 -8.01 -7.62 5.90
N PHE A 448 -8.05 -8.81 6.52
CA PHE A 448 -7.34 -9.09 7.76
C PHE A 448 -6.65 -10.46 7.74
N LEU A 449 -5.55 -10.53 8.49
CA LEU A 449 -4.85 -11.76 8.81
C LEU A 449 -4.83 -11.95 10.33
N ALA A 450 -5.42 -13.03 10.83
CA ALA A 450 -5.43 -13.39 12.24
C ALA A 450 -4.66 -14.69 12.47
N PHE A 451 -3.68 -14.64 13.37
CA PHE A 451 -2.81 -15.77 13.69
C PHE A 451 -2.26 -15.65 15.11
N ARG A 452 -1.57 -16.69 15.57
CA ARG A 452 -0.89 -16.69 16.87
C ARG A 452 0.61 -16.57 16.68
N ILE A 453 1.29 -15.91 17.60
CA ILE A 453 2.75 -15.93 17.67
C ILE A 453 3.12 -16.67 18.95
N ALA A 454 3.86 -17.76 18.82
CA ALA A 454 4.38 -18.48 19.97
C ALA A 454 5.42 -17.60 20.70
N PRO A 455 5.43 -17.56 22.06
CA PRO A 455 6.46 -16.83 22.79
C PRO A 455 7.87 -17.29 22.39
N GLY A 456 8.77 -16.33 22.13
CA GLY A 456 10.14 -16.62 21.71
C GLY A 456 10.30 -17.13 20.27
N ALA A 457 9.25 -17.12 19.44
CA ALA A 457 9.31 -17.58 18.04
C ALA A 457 10.34 -16.82 17.18
N GLY A 458 10.71 -15.60 17.58
CA GLY A 458 11.76 -14.80 16.93
C GLY A 458 13.21 -15.27 17.20
N LYS A 459 13.43 -16.32 18.02
CA LYS A 459 14.78 -16.85 18.32
C LYS A 459 15.01 -18.17 17.56
N PRO A 460 15.88 -18.21 16.53
CA PRO A 460 16.16 -19.42 15.74
C PRO A 460 16.70 -20.62 16.54
N HIS A 461 17.26 -20.40 17.75
CA HIS A 461 17.98 -21.41 18.52
C HIS A 461 17.41 -21.71 19.92
N ALA A 462 16.21 -21.23 20.27
CA ALA A 462 15.68 -21.38 21.63
C ALA A 462 15.14 -22.79 21.97
N ARG A 463 15.11 -23.73 21.02
CA ARG A 463 14.71 -25.12 21.24
C ARG A 463 15.72 -26.11 20.66
N VAL A 464 16.96 -26.08 21.13
CA VAL A 464 17.65 -27.35 21.34
C VAL A 464 17.17 -27.82 22.70
N PRO A 465 16.41 -28.93 22.82
CA PRO A 465 16.18 -29.52 24.12
C PRO A 465 17.56 -29.84 24.68
N LYS A 466 18.00 -29.11 25.72
CA LYS A 466 19.05 -29.62 26.57
C LYS A 466 18.45 -30.86 27.22
N CYS A 467 18.69 -32.02 26.62
CA CYS A 467 18.61 -33.29 27.30
C CYS A 467 19.62 -33.20 28.45
N CYS A 468 19.17 -32.71 29.61
CA CYS A 468 19.85 -32.93 30.86
C CYS A 468 19.63 -34.41 31.20
N VAL A 469 20.51 -35.27 30.69
CA VAL A 469 20.72 -36.58 31.30
C VAL A 469 21.44 -36.29 32.61
N VAL A 470 20.69 -36.33 33.71
CA VAL A 470 21.28 -36.48 35.03
C VAL A 470 21.73 -37.94 35.11
N GLN A 471 23.03 -38.16 35.15
CA GLN A 471 23.63 -39.40 35.66
C GLN A 471 23.98 -39.19 37.12
#